data_AF-A0A847JRV5-F1
#
_entry.id   AF-A0A847JRV5-F1
#
_cell.length_a   1.000
_cell.length_b   1.000
_cell.length_c   1.000
_cell.angle_alpha   90.00
_cell.angle_beta   90.00
_cell.angle_gamma   90.00
#
_symmetry.space_group_name_H-M   'P 1'
#
loop_
_entity.id
_entity.type
_entity.pdbx_description
1 polymer ?
#
loop_
_entity_poly.entity_id
_entity_poly.type
_entity_poly.pdbx_seq_one_letter_code
_entity_poly.pdbx_strand_id
1 'polypeptide(L)'
;MSVWMTVLAATCLAGAQPLRLVMLTPAAERNGRVEFVVRGVPACARPFDPAEADVRAIVRTPTGRRIVMPAFYMDPYEIQPRRRGDATVDWFYPQGESGW
;
A
#
# COMPACT_ATOMS: atom_id res chain seq x y z
N MET A 1 51.41 14.72 5.71
CA MET A 1 50.15 15.43 6.01
C MET A 1 49.01 14.49 5.66
N SER A 2 48.43 13.82 6.65
CA SER A 2 47.36 12.85 6.45
C SER A 2 46.02 13.51 6.74
N VAL A 3 45.11 13.52 5.77
CA VAL A 3 43.71 13.92 5.96
C VAL A 3 42.89 12.64 5.86
N TRP A 4 42.27 12.23 6.96
CA TRP A 4 41.29 11.15 6.98
C TRP A 4 39.91 11.78 6.79
N MET A 5 39.21 11.40 5.73
CA MET A 5 37.81 11.78 5.51
C MET A 5 36.93 10.63 6.03
N THR A 6 36.39 10.80 7.23
CA THR A 6 35.39 9.91 7.80
C THR A 6 34.04 10.24 7.18
N VAL A 7 33.59 9.42 6.21
CA VAL A 7 32.18 9.43 5.80
C VAL A 7 31.45 8.47 6.72
N LEU A 8 30.74 9.01 7.72
CA LEU A 8 29.72 8.28 8.46
C LEU A 8 28.52 8.10 7.52
N ALA A 9 28.50 7.01 6.76
CA ALA A 9 27.27 6.53 6.15
C ALA A 9 26.45 5.87 7.26
N ALA A 10 25.52 6.62 7.87
CA ALA A 10 24.45 6.03 8.65
C ALA A 10 23.47 5.36 7.68
N THR A 11 23.81 4.15 7.25
CA THR A 11 22.87 3.24 6.59
C THR A 11 21.82 2.84 7.62
N CYS A 12 20.70 3.55 7.66
CA CYS A 12 19.45 2.97 8.15
C CYS A 12 19.04 1.84 7.20
N LEU A 13 19.70 0.69 7.28
CA LEU A 13 19.16 -0.58 6.81
C LEU A 13 18.14 -1.04 7.86
N ALA A 14 17.04 -0.30 7.99
CA ALA A 14 15.86 -0.82 8.67
C ALA A 14 15.45 -2.08 7.92
N GLY A 15 15.45 -3.22 8.63
CA GLY A 15 15.41 -4.56 8.07
C GLY A 15 14.39 -4.71 6.94
N ALA A 16 14.89 -5.00 5.75
CA ALA A 16 14.07 -5.29 4.58
C ALA A 16 13.30 -6.58 4.85
N GLN A 17 12.09 -6.45 5.40
CA GLN A 17 11.15 -7.56 5.46
C GLN A 17 10.77 -7.95 4.03
N PRO A 18 10.58 -9.24 3.73
CA PRO A 18 10.15 -9.64 2.41
C PRO A 18 8.79 -9.01 2.11
N LEU A 19 8.68 -8.37 0.94
CA LEU A 19 7.40 -7.88 0.46
C LEU A 19 6.44 -9.05 0.30
N ARG A 20 5.26 -8.94 0.90
CA ARG A 20 4.18 -9.93 0.77
C ARG A 20 2.95 -9.27 0.19
N LEU A 21 2.46 -9.85 -0.89
CA LEU A 21 1.17 -9.47 -1.46
C LEU A 21 0.09 -10.37 -0.84
N VAL A 22 -0.83 -9.76 -0.09
CA VAL A 22 -1.95 -10.45 0.54
C VAL A 22 -3.20 -10.13 -0.27
N MET A 23 -3.90 -11.15 -0.75
CA MET A 23 -5.16 -10.97 -1.49
C MET A 23 -6.31 -10.83 -0.50
N LEU A 24 -7.07 -9.73 -0.59
CA LEU A 24 -8.24 -9.49 0.26
C LEU A 24 -9.52 -10.08 -0.34
N THR A 25 -9.60 -10.15 -1.66
CA THR A 25 -10.72 -10.71 -2.41
C THR A 25 -10.26 -12.00 -3.11
N PRO A 26 -10.38 -13.17 -2.47
CA PRO A 26 -9.80 -14.43 -2.97
C PRO A 26 -10.44 -14.91 -4.28
N ALA A 27 -11.64 -14.45 -4.59
CA ALA A 27 -12.32 -14.65 -5.85
C ALA A 27 -13.00 -13.36 -6.29
N ALA A 28 -12.98 -13.07 -7.59
CA ALA A 28 -13.72 -11.98 -8.19
C ALA A 28 -14.50 -12.49 -9.38
N GLU A 29 -15.72 -11.99 -9.53
CA GLU A 29 -16.54 -12.22 -10.71
C GLU A 29 -15.98 -11.47 -11.93
N ARG A 30 -16.58 -11.73 -13.10
CA ARG A 30 -16.19 -11.01 -14.32
C ARG A 30 -16.46 -9.51 -14.16
N ASN A 31 -15.41 -8.70 -14.32
CA ASN A 31 -15.41 -7.26 -14.05
C ASN A 31 -15.59 -6.88 -12.56
N GLY A 32 -15.47 -7.86 -11.65
CA GLY A 32 -15.44 -7.63 -10.21
C GLY A 32 -14.11 -7.01 -9.76
N ARG A 33 -14.12 -6.42 -8.56
CA ARG A 33 -12.94 -5.83 -7.95
C ARG A 33 -12.04 -6.91 -7.36
N VAL A 34 -10.72 -6.81 -7.61
CA VAL A 34 -9.71 -7.59 -6.92
C VAL A 34 -8.84 -6.64 -6.10
N GLU A 35 -8.70 -6.93 -4.80
CA GLU A 35 -7.94 -6.11 -3.86
C GLU A 35 -6.78 -6.89 -3.26
N PHE A 36 -5.68 -6.17 -3.08
CA PHE A 36 -4.47 -6.67 -2.48
C PHE A 36 -3.94 -5.66 -1.47
N VAL A 37 -3.23 -6.17 -0.47
CA VAL A 37 -2.46 -5.37 0.48
C VAL A 37 -0.99 -5.76 0.35
N VAL A 38 -0.11 -4.76 0.33
CA VAL A 38 1.34 -4.97 0.29
C VAL A 38 1.90 -4.82 1.70
N ARG A 39 2.35 -5.92 2.28
CA ARG A 39 3.02 -5.96 3.58
C ARG A 39 4.54 -5.95 3.42
N GLY A 40 5.23 -5.43 4.43
CA GLY A 40 6.70 -5.36 4.46
C GLY A 40 7.29 -4.15 3.73
N VAL A 41 6.46 -3.19 3.28
CA VAL A 41 6.96 -1.90 2.80
C VAL A 41 7.52 -1.13 4.00
N PRO A 42 8.78 -0.65 3.95
CA PRO A 42 9.35 0.13 5.03
C PRO A 42 8.50 1.37 5.34
N ALA A 43 8.43 1.74 6.62
CA ALA A 43 7.81 2.99 7.02
C ALA A 43 8.56 4.17 6.41
N CYS A 44 7.81 5.13 5.86
CA CYS A 44 8.31 6.38 5.30
C CYS A 44 7.54 7.55 5.93
N ALA A 45 8.17 8.72 5.97
CA ALA A 45 7.57 9.91 6.55
C ALA A 45 6.48 10.49 5.63
N ARG A 46 6.70 10.41 4.32
CA ARG A 46 5.79 10.92 3.28
C ARG A 46 5.45 9.80 2.29
N PRO A 47 4.49 8.92 2.63
CA PRO A 47 4.10 7.80 1.76
C PRO A 47 3.50 8.23 0.43
N PHE A 48 3.03 9.48 0.31
CA PHE A 48 2.51 10.02 -0.95
C PHE A 48 3.58 10.70 -1.82
N ASP A 49 4.81 10.85 -1.32
CA ASP A 49 5.94 11.37 -2.11
C ASP A 49 6.60 10.22 -2.87
N PRO A 50 6.53 10.18 -4.22
CA PRO A 50 7.12 9.10 -5.00
C PRO A 50 8.65 9.04 -4.90
N ALA A 51 9.31 10.11 -4.42
CA ALA A 51 10.74 10.07 -4.12
C ALA A 51 11.07 9.32 -2.82
N GLU A 52 10.10 9.17 -1.91
CA GLU A 52 10.23 8.37 -0.69
C GLU A 52 9.68 6.95 -0.85
N ALA A 53 8.54 6.79 -1.54
CA ALA A 53 7.92 5.49 -1.75
C ALA A 53 7.24 5.38 -3.12
N ASP A 54 7.74 4.45 -3.95
CA ASP A 54 7.13 4.09 -5.24
C ASP A 54 6.77 2.59 -5.24
N VAL A 55 5.56 2.29 -4.77
CA VAL A 55 5.04 0.92 -4.70
C VAL A 55 4.19 0.65 -5.94
N ARG A 56 4.53 -0.37 -6.72
CA ARG A 56 3.81 -0.74 -7.95
C ARG A 56 3.49 -2.22 -8.01
N ALA A 57 2.26 -2.53 -8.39
CA ALA A 57 1.84 -3.88 -8.76
C ALA A 57 2.10 -4.13 -10.24
N ILE A 58 2.56 -5.34 -10.55
CA ILE A 58 2.82 -5.78 -11.91
C ILE A 58 1.93 -6.97 -12.21
N VAL A 59 0.93 -6.76 -13.07
CA VAL A 59 0.02 -7.82 -13.50
C VAL A 59 0.47 -8.34 -14.87
N ARG A 60 0.64 -9.65 -14.97
CA ARG A 60 0.86 -10.33 -16.26
C ARG A 60 -0.48 -10.87 -16.74
N THR A 61 -0.92 -10.41 -17.89
CA THR A 61 -2.12 -10.94 -18.55
C THR A 61 -1.84 -12.32 -19.16
N PRO A 62 -2.88 -13.11 -19.46
CA PRO A 62 -2.72 -14.41 -20.12
C PRO A 62 -2.02 -14.32 -21.50
N THR A 63 -2.09 -13.18 -22.18
CA THR A 63 -1.39 -12.95 -23.46
C THR A 63 0.08 -12.55 -23.27
N GLY A 64 0.58 -12.50 -22.03
CA GLY A 64 1.94 -12.09 -21.71
C GLY A 64 2.13 -10.58 -21.56
N ARG A 65 1.12 -9.76 -21.87
CA ARG A 65 1.20 -8.29 -21.67
C ARG A 65 1.37 -7.96 -20.20
N ARG A 66 2.22 -6.97 -19.92
CA ARG A 66 2.48 -6.44 -18.57
C ARG A 66 1.65 -5.18 -18.33
N ILE A 67 0.90 -5.16 -17.24
CA ILE A 67 0.17 -3.98 -16.76
C ILE A 67 0.86 -3.55 -15.47
N VAL A 68 1.23 -2.27 -15.39
CA VAL A 68 1.84 -1.67 -14.20
C VAL A 68 0.80 -0.75 -13.56
N MET A 69 0.48 -1.01 -12.30
CA MET A 69 -0.47 -0.23 -11.53
C MET A 69 0.24 0.37 -10.30
N PRO A 70 0.16 1.69 -10.06
CA PRO A 70 0.63 2.25 -8.81
C PRO A 70 -0.26 1.75 -7.67
N ALA A 71 0.37 1.34 -6.55
CA ALA A 71 -0.34 1.16 -5.30
C ALA A 71 -0.62 2.53 -4.67
N PHE A 72 -1.46 2.54 -3.64
CA PHE A 72 -1.82 3.76 -2.94
C PHE A 72 -1.78 3.50 -1.44
N TYR A 73 -1.32 4.50 -0.68
CA TYR A 73 -1.34 4.43 0.76
C TYR A 73 -2.73 4.85 1.26
N MET A 74 -3.34 4.07 2.16
CA MET A 74 -4.66 4.39 2.72
C MET A 74 -4.79 3.99 4.17
N ASP A 75 -5.72 4.66 4.85
CA ASP A 75 -6.26 4.22 6.12
C ASP A 75 -7.39 3.23 5.83
N PRO A 76 -7.37 2.02 6.43
CA PRO A 76 -8.50 1.12 6.31
C PRO A 76 -9.71 1.75 7.02
N TYR A 77 -10.90 1.47 6.50
CA TYR A 77 -12.14 1.98 7.06
C TYR A 77 -13.24 0.94 6.97
N GLU A 78 -14.20 1.06 7.87
CA GLU A 78 -15.43 0.29 7.86
C GLU A 78 -16.58 1.17 7.40
N ILE A 79 -17.46 0.61 6.57
CA ILE A 79 -18.70 1.25 6.15
C ILE A 79 -19.84 0.66 6.97
N GLN A 80 -20.54 1.51 7.71
CA GLN A 80 -21.73 1.12 8.46
C GLN A 80 -22.94 1.90 7.94
N PRO A 81 -23.96 1.24 7.38
CA PRO A 81 -25.19 1.92 7.02
C PRO A 81 -25.90 2.40 8.30
N ARG A 82 -26.18 3.70 8.39
CA ARG A 82 -26.89 4.31 9.51
C ARG A 82 -28.15 5.01 9.03
N ARG A 83 -29.21 4.93 9.82
CA ARG A 83 -30.47 5.62 9.53
C ARG A 83 -30.38 7.06 9.99
N ARG A 84 -30.68 8.01 9.11
CA ARG A 84 -30.79 9.45 9.41
C ARG A 84 -32.16 9.93 8.93
N GLY A 85 -33.14 9.90 9.83
CA GLY A 85 -34.56 10.13 9.49
C GLY A 85 -35.11 9.00 8.61
N ASP A 86 -35.59 9.36 7.42
CA ASP A 86 -36.13 8.42 6.44
C ASP A 86 -35.08 7.89 5.44
N ALA A 87 -33.84 8.38 5.50
CA ALA A 87 -32.75 7.94 4.63
C ALA A 87 -31.76 7.01 5.33
N THR A 88 -31.18 6.08 4.58
CA THR A 88 -29.97 5.34 4.97
C THR A 88 -28.76 6.07 4.40
N VAL A 89 -27.77 6.34 5.25
CA VAL A 89 -26.50 6.96 4.87
C VAL A 89 -25.35 6.04 5.23
N ASP A 90 -24.35 5.96 4.37
CA ASP A 90 -23.12 5.22 4.66
C ASP A 90 -22.24 6.03 5.61
N TRP A 91 -21.99 5.47 6.79
CA TRP A 91 -21.08 6.03 7.77
C TRP A 91 -19.72 5.38 7.64
N PHE A 92 -18.68 6.18 7.42
CA PHE A 92 -17.30 5.72 7.28
C PHE A 92 -16.55 5.94 8.59
N TYR A 93 -15.92 4.89 9.13
CA TYR A 93 -15.11 4.99 10.35
C TYR A 93 -13.73 4.35 10.13
N PRO A 94 -12.62 5.06 10.41
CA PRO A 94 -11.27 4.51 10.28
C PRO A 94 -11.08 3.27 11.16
N GLN A 95 -10.42 2.25 10.63
CA GLN A 95 -10.15 0.98 11.32
C GLN A 95 -8.76 0.47 10.95
N GLY A 96 -8.01 -0.04 11.92
CA GLY A 96 -6.70 -0.65 11.67
C GLY A 96 -5.57 0.33 11.36
N GLU A 97 -4.46 -0.21 10.90
CA GLU A 97 -3.24 0.54 10.59
C GLU A 97 -3.18 0.91 9.10
N SER A 98 -2.74 2.14 8.83
CA SER A 98 -2.47 2.66 7.50
C SER A 98 -1.46 1.81 6.75
N GLY A 99 -1.66 1.63 5.44
CA GLY A 99 -0.82 0.74 4.65
C GLY A 99 -1.00 0.89 3.14
N TRP A 100 -0.33 0.01 2.41
CA TRP A 100 -0.26 -0.03 0.95
C TRP A 100 -1.10 -1.16 0.34
#